data_AF-A0A484BUN5-F1
#
_entry.id   AF-A0A484BUN5-F1
#
_cell.length_a   1.000
_cell.length_b   1.000
_cell.length_c   1.000
_cell.angle_alpha   90.00
_cell.angle_beta   90.00
_cell.angle_gamma   90.00
#
_symmetry.space_group_name_H-M   'P 1'
#
loop_
_entity.id
_entity.type
_entity.pdbx_description
1 polymer ?
#
loop_
_entity_poly.entity_id
_entity_poly.type
_entity_poly.pdbx_seq_one_letter_code
_entity_poly.pdbx_strand_id
1 'polypeptide(L)'
;MLQFVCADIETNEVNDNSTPEYMIQGVRVYPNDRHCVLVGGLCVHTSDCNLPTTNKGLCPTSAHLGVECCYELPVRPAPCAQHLGACMRSCNPSIQRPATDCENGEVCCVLMNK
;
A
#
# COMPACT_ATOMS: atom_id res chain seq x y z
N MET A 1 3.87 31.35 -10.55
CA MET A 1 4.36 30.01 -10.18
C MET A 1 3.52 29.02 -10.97
N LEU A 2 4.08 28.33 -11.96
CA LEU A 2 3.36 27.36 -12.79
C LEU A 2 3.44 26.00 -12.07
N GLN A 3 2.29 25.48 -11.63
CA GLN A 3 2.17 24.12 -11.12
C GLN A 3 2.08 23.16 -12.31
N PHE A 4 3.01 22.22 -12.39
CA PHE A 4 2.93 21.09 -13.30
C PHE A 4 2.11 20.00 -12.63
N VAL A 5 0.96 19.68 -13.21
CA VAL A 5 0.07 18.61 -12.76
C VAL A 5 0.16 17.49 -13.78
N CYS A 6 0.67 16.33 -13.37
CA CYS A 6 0.75 15.16 -14.23
C CYS A 6 -0.44 14.25 -13.89
N ALA A 7 -1.16 13.76 -14.89
CA ALA A 7 -2.18 12.73 -14.67
C ALA A 7 -1.60 11.37 -15.09
N ASP A 8 -1.90 10.34 -14.30
CA ASP A 8 -1.64 8.97 -14.72
C ASP A 8 -2.72 8.55 -15.74
N ILE A 9 -2.28 8.11 -16.92
CA ILE A 9 -3.19 7.81 -18.05
C ILE A 9 -3.99 6.52 -17.80
N GLU A 10 -3.50 5.62 -16.94
CA GLU A 10 -4.20 4.36 -16.65
C GLU A 10 -5.28 4.56 -15.58
N THR A 11 -5.06 5.46 -14.63
CA THR A 11 -5.99 5.67 -13.51
C THR A 11 -6.82 6.95 -13.61
N ASN A 12 -6.53 7.84 -14.57
CA ASN A 12 -7.10 9.20 -14.68
C ASN A 12 -6.92 10.03 -13.38
N GLU A 13 -5.99 9.64 -12.53
CA GLU A 13 -5.74 10.35 -11.29
C GLU A 13 -4.78 11.50 -11.52
N VAL A 14 -5.23 12.67 -11.08
CA VAL A 14 -4.46 13.91 -11.10
C VAL A 14 -3.44 13.80 -9.97
N ASN A 15 -2.14 13.73 -10.30
CA ASN A 15 -1.06 13.96 -9.34
C ASN A 15 -1.04 15.45 -8.98
N ASP A 16 -2.08 15.89 -8.30
CA ASP A 16 -1.97 17.03 -7.42
C ASP A 16 -1.08 16.56 -6.27
N ASN A 17 -0.20 17.41 -5.79
CA ASN A 17 0.77 17.09 -4.75
C ASN A 17 0.11 16.75 -3.38
N SER A 18 -1.20 16.47 -3.37
CA SER A 18 -1.96 15.70 -2.39
C SER A 18 -1.58 14.22 -2.49
N THR A 19 -0.35 13.96 -2.07
CA THR A 19 0.33 12.67 -2.05
C THR A 19 -0.56 11.53 -1.52
N PRO A 20 -0.61 10.35 -2.16
CA PRO A 20 -0.75 9.13 -1.37
C PRO A 20 0.37 9.15 -0.34
N GLU A 21 0.05 9.09 0.95
CA GLU A 21 1.03 9.36 2.01
C GLU A 21 2.24 8.41 1.90
N TYR A 22 2.02 7.16 1.45
CA TYR A 22 3.06 6.17 1.16
C TYR A 22 2.49 4.88 0.51
N MET A 23 3.36 3.97 0.08
CA MET A 23 3.02 2.64 -0.46
C MET A 23 3.42 1.54 0.53
N ILE A 24 2.55 0.54 0.72
CA ILE A 24 2.83 -0.66 1.53
C ILE A 24 2.52 -1.89 0.67
N GLN A 25 3.47 -2.81 0.53
CA GLN A 25 3.26 -4.07 -0.20
C GLN A 25 2.68 -3.89 -1.62
N GLY A 26 3.01 -2.77 -2.27
CA GLY A 26 2.49 -2.39 -3.59
C GLY A 26 1.05 -1.85 -3.59
N VAL A 27 0.48 -1.60 -2.41
CA VAL A 27 -0.83 -0.96 -2.23
C VAL A 27 -0.65 0.49 -1.82
N ARG A 28 -1.46 1.36 -2.42
CA ARG A 28 -1.50 2.79 -2.11
C ARG A 28 -2.27 3.03 -0.83
N VAL A 29 -1.63 3.70 0.13
CA VAL A 29 -2.25 4.10 1.40
C VAL A 29 -2.59 5.59 1.34
N TYR A 30 -3.84 5.90 1.66
CA TYR A 30 -4.38 7.26 1.71
C TYR A 30 -4.25 7.83 3.12
N PRO A 31 -4.40 9.15 3.30
CA PRO A 31 -4.46 9.77 4.62
C PRO A 31 -5.37 9.02 5.57
N ASN A 32 -4.77 8.51 6.64
CA ASN A 32 -5.49 7.67 7.60
C ASN A 32 -6.34 8.55 8.51
N ASP A 33 -7.65 8.37 8.44
CA ASP A 33 -8.58 9.01 9.36
C ASP A 33 -8.53 8.35 10.75
N ARG A 34 -8.67 9.17 11.80
CA ARG A 34 -8.60 8.72 13.20
C ARG A 34 -9.48 7.50 13.49
N HIS A 35 -10.67 7.43 12.91
CA HIS A 35 -11.61 6.34 13.13
C HIS A 35 -11.08 5.00 12.59
N CYS A 36 -10.39 5.00 11.46
CA CYS A 36 -9.77 3.81 10.89
C CYS A 36 -8.54 3.35 11.69
N VAL A 37 -7.68 4.30 12.08
CA VAL A 37 -6.48 3.99 12.89
C VAL A 37 -6.85 3.40 14.25
N LEU A 38 -7.91 3.91 14.89
CA LEU A 38 -8.36 3.43 16.21
C LEU A 38 -8.81 1.96 16.21
N VAL A 39 -9.24 1.43 15.07
CA VAL A 39 -9.57 0.01 14.92
C VAL A 39 -8.40 -0.82 14.38
N GLY A 40 -7.24 -0.19 14.11
CA GLY A 40 -6.05 -0.85 13.59
C GLY A 40 -6.07 -1.10 12.08
N GLY A 41 -6.89 -0.37 11.33
CA GLY A 41 -6.95 -0.48 9.87
C GLY A 41 -6.13 0.59 9.14
N LEU A 42 -6.11 0.48 7.82
CA LEU A 42 -5.51 1.43 6.89
C LEU A 42 -6.55 1.89 5.85
N CYS A 43 -6.50 3.16 5.48
CA CYS A 43 -7.32 3.71 4.42
C CYS A 43 -6.72 3.37 3.05
N VAL A 44 -7.38 2.48 2.31
CA VAL A 44 -6.97 2.02 0.97
C VAL A 44 -8.16 2.03 0.01
N HIS A 45 -7.88 2.01 -1.30
CA HIS A 45 -8.95 1.86 -2.28
C HIS A 45 -9.66 0.50 -2.05
N THR A 46 -10.98 0.48 -2.18
CA THR A 46 -11.79 -0.73 -1.90
C THR A 46 -11.38 -1.95 -2.74
N SER A 47 -10.80 -1.76 -3.92
CA SER A 47 -10.25 -2.84 -4.77
C SER A 47 -8.99 -3.49 -4.22
N ASP A 48 -8.25 -2.80 -3.35
CA ASP A 48 -7.01 -3.28 -2.73
C ASP A 48 -7.22 -3.66 -1.27
N CYS A 49 -8.44 -4.09 -0.93
CA CYS A 49 -8.80 -4.55 0.40
C CYS A 49 -9.26 -6.01 0.37
N ASN A 50 -8.49 -6.91 1.02
CA ASN A 50 -8.88 -8.31 1.18
C ASN A 50 -9.90 -8.48 2.31
N LEU A 51 -9.69 -7.76 3.41
CA LEU A 51 -10.55 -7.83 4.60
C LEU A 51 -10.99 -6.42 5.03
N PRO A 52 -12.19 -5.97 4.65
CA PRO A 52 -12.71 -4.68 5.08
C PRO A 52 -13.08 -4.70 6.57
N THR A 53 -13.10 -3.53 7.20
CA THR A 53 -13.59 -3.39 8.56
C THR A 53 -15.11 -3.63 8.67
N THR A 54 -15.58 -4.07 9.84
CA THR A 54 -17.02 -4.28 10.09
C THR A 54 -17.82 -2.98 9.94
N ASN A 55 -17.26 -1.88 10.45
CA ASN A 55 -17.85 -0.55 10.30
C ASN A 55 -17.34 0.09 9.01
N LYS A 56 -18.24 0.72 8.25
CA LYS A 56 -17.93 1.47 7.03
C LYS A 56 -17.84 2.97 7.30
N GLY A 57 -17.30 3.73 6.34
CA GLY A 57 -17.16 5.17 6.42
C GLY A 57 -16.09 5.62 7.43
N LEU A 58 -15.09 4.77 7.69
CA LEU A 58 -14.04 5.08 8.65
C LEU A 58 -12.92 5.95 8.05
N CYS A 59 -12.92 6.13 6.72
CA CYS A 59 -12.02 6.99 5.95
C CYS A 59 -12.77 8.16 5.26
N PRO A 60 -13.47 9.04 6.00
CA PRO A 60 -14.29 10.10 5.42
C PRO A 60 -13.51 11.10 4.55
N THR A 61 -12.23 11.34 4.85
CA THR A 61 -11.41 12.31 4.10
C THR A 61 -11.21 11.86 2.66
N SER A 62 -11.01 10.55 2.45
CA SER A 62 -10.74 9.96 1.14
C SER A 62 -11.94 9.21 0.54
N ALA A 63 -13.12 9.25 1.18
CA ALA A 63 -14.31 8.51 0.76
C ALA A 63 -14.74 8.82 -0.69
N HIS A 64 -14.52 10.05 -1.16
CA HIS A 64 -14.82 10.47 -2.53
C HIS A 64 -13.98 9.76 -3.60
N LEU A 65 -12.86 9.13 -3.20
CA LEU A 65 -11.95 8.37 -4.05
C LEU A 65 -12.23 6.86 -4.02
N GLY A 66 -13.35 6.42 -3.45
CA GLY A 66 -13.65 4.98 -3.33
C GLY A 66 -12.78 4.26 -2.29
N VAL A 67 -12.28 5.00 -1.31
CA VAL A 67 -11.43 4.51 -0.22
C VAL A 67 -12.26 4.11 0.99
N GLU A 68 -11.85 3.02 1.65
CA GLU A 68 -12.46 2.53 2.89
C GLU A 68 -11.37 1.98 3.82
N CYS A 69 -11.73 1.79 5.09
CA CYS A 69 -10.82 1.20 6.06
C CYS A 69 -10.70 -0.33 5.88
N CYS A 70 -9.45 -0.80 5.88
CA CYS A 70 -9.12 -2.19 5.61
C CYS A 70 -8.15 -2.77 6.66
N TYR A 71 -8.34 -4.03 7.03
CA TYR A 71 -7.44 -4.77 7.92
C TYR A 71 -6.34 -5.50 7.17
N GLU A 72 -6.67 -6.13 6.03
CA GLU A 72 -5.72 -6.94 5.29
C GLU A 72 -5.60 -6.47 3.84
N LEU A 73 -4.36 -6.22 3.42
CA LEU A 73 -4.02 -5.79 2.08
C LEU A 73 -3.55 -6.99 1.24
N PRO A 74 -3.80 -6.99 -0.08
CA PRO A 74 -3.19 -7.96 -0.98
C PRO A 74 -1.68 -7.70 -1.09
N VAL A 75 -0.93 -8.79 -1.26
CA VAL A 75 0.49 -8.70 -1.61
C VAL A 75 0.60 -8.51 -3.12
N ARG A 76 1.02 -7.32 -3.56
CA ARG A 76 1.32 -7.03 -4.97
C ARG A 76 2.83 -7.08 -5.22
N PRO A 77 3.29 -7.27 -6.46
CA PRO A 77 4.69 -7.04 -6.81
C PRO A 77 5.10 -5.60 -6.46
N ALA A 78 6.11 -5.45 -5.61
CA ALA A 78 6.59 -4.14 -5.17
C ALA A 78 8.08 -4.17 -4.80
N PRO A 79 8.75 -3.01 -4.65
CA PRO A 79 10.10 -2.99 -4.10
C PRO A 79 10.17 -3.70 -2.75
N CYS A 80 11.23 -4.45 -2.49
CA CYS A 80 11.35 -5.33 -1.33
C CYS A 80 11.23 -4.56 0.00
N ALA A 81 11.69 -3.30 0.02
CA ALA A 81 11.51 -2.41 1.16
C ALA A 81 10.03 -2.18 1.53
N GLN A 82 9.11 -2.14 0.55
CA GLN A 82 7.67 -2.00 0.81
C GLN A 82 7.06 -3.27 1.43
N HIS A 83 7.75 -4.41 1.31
CA HIS A 83 7.40 -5.63 2.01
C HIS A 83 8.07 -5.74 3.40
N LEU A 84 8.77 -4.68 3.86
CA LEU A 84 9.56 -4.69 5.10
C LEU A 84 10.61 -5.81 5.09
N GLY A 85 11.19 -6.03 3.91
CA GLY A 85 12.18 -7.08 3.68
C GLY A 85 13.51 -6.55 3.18
N ALA A 86 14.42 -7.49 2.94
CA ALA A 86 15.67 -7.25 2.21
C ALA A 86 15.85 -8.30 1.10
N CYS A 87 16.53 -7.92 0.02
CA CYS A 87 16.95 -8.86 -1.00
C CYS A 87 18.05 -9.75 -0.45
N MET A 88 17.84 -11.06 -0.53
CA MET A 88 18.76 -12.08 -0.04
C MET A 88 18.78 -13.25 -1.03
N ARG A 89 19.89 -14.01 -1.07
CA ARG A 89 19.99 -15.19 -1.95
C ARG A 89 18.92 -16.25 -1.69
N SER A 90 18.53 -16.42 -0.43
CA SER A 90 17.46 -17.33 -0.06
C SER A 90 16.96 -17.04 1.35
N CYS A 91 15.71 -17.43 1.60
CA CYS A 91 15.08 -17.52 2.91
C CYS A 91 13.94 -18.53 2.86
N ASN A 92 13.30 -18.81 4.00
CA ASN A 92 12.16 -19.72 4.04
C ASN A 92 11.07 -19.25 3.04
N PRO A 93 10.58 -20.13 2.14
CA PRO A 93 9.56 -19.76 1.16
C PRO A 93 8.31 -19.09 1.75
N SER A 94 7.96 -19.37 3.01
CA SER A 94 6.81 -18.73 3.68
C SER A 94 6.96 -17.22 3.89
N ILE A 95 8.19 -16.72 3.99
CA ILE A 95 8.51 -15.30 4.19
C ILE A 95 9.01 -14.61 2.93
N GLN A 96 9.01 -15.32 1.79
CA GLN A 96 9.36 -14.72 0.51
C GLN A 96 8.20 -13.86 0.00
N ARG A 97 8.53 -12.74 -0.64
CA ARG A 97 7.56 -11.83 -1.26
C ARG A 97 7.95 -11.49 -2.70
N PRO A 98 6.97 -11.20 -3.57
CA PRO A 98 7.24 -10.84 -4.95
C PRO A 98 7.87 -9.44 -5.01
N ALA A 99 9.20 -9.38 -5.20
CA ALA A 99 9.90 -8.11 -5.35
C ALA A 99 10.20 -7.75 -6.80
N THR A 100 10.19 -6.45 -7.09
CA THR A 100 10.50 -5.89 -8.41
C THR A 100 11.93 -5.35 -8.52
N ASP A 101 12.66 -5.26 -7.39
CA ASP A 101 13.97 -4.63 -7.26
C ASP A 101 15.10 -5.58 -6.83
N CYS A 102 14.82 -6.85 -6.55
CA CYS A 102 15.86 -7.84 -6.25
C CYS A 102 16.49 -8.37 -7.54
N GLU A 103 17.82 -8.25 -7.64
CA GLU A 103 18.60 -8.65 -8.81
C GLU A 103 19.39 -9.94 -8.55
N ASN A 104 20.11 -10.45 -9.57
CA ASN A 104 21.08 -11.53 -9.43
C ASN A 104 20.52 -12.85 -8.82
N GLY A 105 19.24 -13.12 -9.03
CA GLY A 105 18.55 -14.30 -8.49
C GLY A 105 18.24 -14.22 -7.00
N GLU A 106 18.33 -13.04 -6.40
CA GLU A 106 17.88 -12.79 -5.03
C GLU A 106 16.36 -12.77 -4.93
N VAL A 107 15.87 -13.10 -3.74
CA VAL A 107 14.45 -13.07 -3.38
C VAL A 107 14.25 -12.06 -2.25
N CYS A 108 13.07 -11.44 -2.20
CA CYS A 108 12.74 -10.56 -1.10
C CYS A 108 12.29 -11.35 0.11
N CYS A 109 13.01 -11.16 1.22
CA CYS A 109 12.78 -11.86 2.47
C CYS A 109 12.26 -10.88 3.51
N VAL A 110 11.06 -11.12 4.03
CA VAL A 110 10.46 -10.28 5.08
C VAL A 110 11.24 -10.45 6.39
N LEU A 111 11.67 -9.34 6.98
CA LEU A 111 12.57 -9.33 8.14
C LEU A 111 11.89 -8.92 9.45
N MET A 112 10.56 -9.04 9.57
CA MET A 112 9.86 -8.63 10.80
C MET A 112 10.52 -9.24 12.04
N ASN A 113 11.20 -8.40 12.82
CA ASN A 113 11.74 -8.77 14.12
C ASN A 113 10.56 -9.08 15.03
N LYS A 114 10.53 -10.30 15.55
CA LYS A 114 9.52 -10.75 16.51
C LYS A 114 9.75 -10.13 17.88
#